data_AF-X1W346-F1
#
_entry.id   AF-X1W346-F1
#
_cell.length_a   1.000
_cell.length_b   1.000
_cell.length_c   1.000
_cell.angle_alpha   90.00
_cell.angle_beta   90.00
_cell.angle_gamma   90.00
#
_symmetry.space_group_name_H-M   'P 1'
#
loop_
_entity.id
_entity.type
_entity.pdbx_description
1 polymer ?
#
loop_
_entity_poly.entity_id
_entity_poly.type
_entity_poly.pdbx_seq_one_letter_code
_entity_poly.pdbx_strand_id
1 'polypeptide(L)'
;VSNMGTGLPVSGARISAAGQSVTTDQAGRYALSLPAGSYKVRAEAAGYVGMVHSHRKLDGASQATLDFEMIPKSPSPEEAAIIDEKMIGPSQEPLDEREGAMLARSYGLSSVADPPATIRVLMPDDTVVVLSMDEYLKGVVPHEMPPYWPTEALRAQAVAARSYASTRSAHLEEGADVCTTTHCQVWNAIHYDTTDRAVDYTHGIVARYGGSVIYA
;
A
#
# COMPACT_ATOMS: atom_id res chain seq x y z
N VAL A 1 12.65 -14.19 -5.73
CA VAL A 1 12.74 -12.73 -6.02
C VAL A 1 12.82 -12.55 -7.53
N SER A 2 11.84 -11.87 -8.10
CA SER A 2 11.67 -11.69 -9.54
C SER A 2 11.36 -10.23 -9.86
N ASN A 3 11.49 -9.85 -11.12
CA ASN A 3 10.98 -8.59 -11.65
C ASN A 3 9.47 -8.75 -11.90
N MET A 4 8.65 -7.85 -11.35
CA MET A 4 7.19 -7.92 -11.48
C MET A 4 6.70 -7.86 -12.94
N GLY A 5 7.36 -7.05 -13.77
CA GLY A 5 6.95 -6.81 -15.17
C GLY A 5 7.43 -7.89 -16.15
N THR A 6 8.51 -8.62 -15.84
CA THR A 6 9.03 -9.67 -16.75
C THR A 6 8.94 -11.08 -16.19
N GLY A 7 8.72 -11.25 -14.89
CA GLY A 7 8.81 -12.53 -14.19
C GLY A 7 10.24 -13.08 -14.06
N LEU A 8 11.24 -12.42 -14.64
CA LEU A 8 12.62 -12.90 -14.63
C LEU A 8 13.25 -12.79 -13.23
N PRO A 9 14.17 -13.69 -12.86
CA PRO A 9 14.86 -13.63 -11.58
C PRO A 9 15.68 -12.34 -11.40
N VAL A 10 15.66 -11.77 -10.19
CA VAL A 10 16.56 -10.68 -9.80
C VAL A 10 17.71 -11.26 -9.01
N SER A 11 18.89 -11.35 -9.65
CA SER A 11 20.14 -11.80 -9.03
C SER A 11 20.80 -10.67 -8.23
N GLY A 12 21.42 -11.00 -7.09
CA GLY A 12 22.11 -10.03 -6.24
C GLY A 12 21.20 -9.07 -5.46
N ALA A 13 19.89 -9.31 -5.44
CA ALA A 13 18.97 -8.58 -4.57
C ALA A 13 19.30 -8.88 -3.11
N ARG A 14 19.42 -7.85 -2.28
CA ARG A 14 19.62 -7.97 -0.84
C ARG A 14 18.28 -8.17 -0.16
N ILE A 15 18.14 -9.29 0.55
CA ILE A 15 17.03 -9.57 1.46
C ILE A 15 17.50 -9.40 2.89
N SER A 16 16.77 -8.64 3.70
CA SER A 16 17.15 -8.38 5.09
C SER A 16 15.98 -8.43 6.07
N ALA A 17 16.24 -8.92 7.27
CA ALA A 17 15.30 -8.96 8.39
C ALA A 17 16.07 -9.11 9.70
N ALA A 18 15.59 -8.49 10.79
CA ALA A 18 16.17 -8.60 12.13
C ALA A 18 17.70 -8.36 12.19
N GLY A 19 18.21 -7.42 11.38
CA GLY A 19 19.65 -7.11 11.31
C GLY A 19 20.50 -8.10 10.51
N GLN A 20 19.91 -9.19 10.02
CA GLN A 20 20.57 -10.14 9.12
C GLN A 20 20.25 -9.81 7.66
N SER A 21 21.14 -10.20 6.75
CA SER A 21 20.91 -10.05 5.31
C SER A 21 21.59 -11.14 4.49
N VAL A 22 20.97 -11.49 3.36
CA VAL A 22 21.51 -12.38 2.33
C VAL A 22 21.26 -11.79 0.95
N THR A 23 21.97 -12.27 -0.07
CA THR A 23 21.73 -11.89 -1.47
C THR A 23 21.15 -13.06 -2.26
N THR A 24 20.32 -12.76 -3.25
CA THR A 24 19.76 -13.77 -4.14
C THR A 24 20.80 -14.37 -5.09
N ASP A 25 20.61 -15.65 -5.43
CA ASP A 25 21.37 -16.36 -6.46
C ASP A 25 20.93 -15.95 -7.89
N GLN A 26 21.54 -16.55 -8.92
CA GLN A 26 21.19 -16.29 -10.33
C GLN A 26 19.74 -16.65 -10.69
N ALA A 27 19.12 -17.54 -9.92
CA ALA A 27 17.72 -17.92 -10.06
C ALA A 27 16.79 -17.10 -9.15
N GLY A 28 17.30 -16.03 -8.51
CA GLY A 28 16.51 -15.14 -7.66
C GLY A 28 16.11 -15.79 -6.32
N ARG A 29 16.74 -16.90 -5.94
CA ARG A 29 16.46 -17.63 -4.70
C ARG A 29 17.36 -17.13 -3.58
N TYR A 30 16.85 -17.19 -2.36
CA TYR A 30 17.59 -16.83 -1.15
C TYR A 30 17.17 -17.75 0.00
N ALA A 31 17.99 -17.82 1.04
CA ALA A 31 17.67 -18.49 2.28
C ALA A 31 18.16 -17.64 3.45
N LEU A 32 17.26 -17.24 4.34
CA LEU A 32 17.56 -16.43 5.52
C LEU A 32 17.04 -17.16 6.77
N SER A 33 17.92 -17.47 7.71
CA SER A 33 17.59 -18.21 8.93
C SER A 33 17.20 -17.27 10.06
N LEU A 34 15.91 -17.17 10.35
CA LEU A 34 15.36 -16.34 11.42
C LEU A 34 14.76 -17.21 12.52
N PRO A 35 14.88 -16.81 13.81
CA PRO A 35 14.12 -17.43 14.89
C PRO A 35 12.61 -17.35 14.67
N ALA A 36 11.84 -18.05 15.51
CA ALA A 36 10.40 -17.83 15.56
C ALA A 36 10.09 -16.39 15.98
N GLY A 37 9.18 -15.73 15.29
CA GLY A 37 8.88 -14.32 15.51
C GLY A 37 8.10 -13.68 14.37
N SER A 38 7.79 -12.39 14.54
CA SER A 38 7.22 -11.57 13.48
C SER A 38 8.26 -10.58 12.96
N TYR A 39 8.43 -10.52 11.64
CA TYR A 39 9.48 -9.76 10.99
C TYR A 39 8.93 -8.82 9.92
N LYS A 40 9.58 -7.65 9.80
CA LYS A 40 9.59 -6.87 8.58
C LYS A 40 10.73 -7.39 7.71
N VAL A 41 10.42 -7.90 6.52
CA VAL A 41 11.41 -8.44 5.59
C VAL A 41 11.52 -7.48 4.41
N ARG A 42 12.73 -6.97 4.18
CA ARG A 42 13.02 -5.95 3.16
C ARG A 42 13.78 -6.55 1.99
N ALA A 43 13.40 -6.17 0.78
CA ALA A 43 14.11 -6.50 -0.46
C ALA A 43 14.59 -5.23 -1.17
N GLU A 44 15.86 -5.23 -1.58
CA GLU A 44 16.51 -4.13 -2.28
C GLU A 44 17.43 -4.63 -3.39
N ALA A 45 17.42 -3.94 -4.53
CA ALA A 45 18.29 -4.22 -5.65
C ALA A 45 18.53 -2.93 -6.45
N ALA A 46 19.70 -2.81 -7.07
CA ALA A 46 19.99 -1.67 -7.95
C ALA A 46 19.00 -1.65 -9.11
N GLY A 47 18.44 -0.47 -9.41
CA GLY A 47 17.41 -0.31 -10.46
C GLY A 47 15.98 -0.64 -10.04
N TYR A 48 15.74 -1.15 -8.82
CA TYR A 48 14.41 -1.49 -8.33
C TYR A 48 13.95 -0.59 -7.17
N VAL A 49 12.65 -0.38 -7.06
CA VAL A 49 12.03 0.24 -5.88
C VAL A 49 12.19 -0.72 -4.69
N GLY A 50 12.71 -0.22 -3.57
CA GLY A 50 12.82 -1.01 -2.34
C GLY A 50 11.43 -1.35 -1.80
N MET A 51 11.25 -2.57 -1.32
CA MET A 51 9.96 -3.05 -0.81
C MET A 51 10.10 -3.77 0.53
N VAL A 52 9.05 -3.74 1.33
CA VAL A 52 9.00 -4.36 2.66
C VAL A 52 7.71 -5.16 2.79
N HIS A 53 7.83 -6.44 3.16
CA HIS A 53 6.71 -7.21 3.69
C HIS A 53 6.68 -7.04 5.21
N SER A 54 5.62 -6.41 5.71
CA SER A 54 5.39 -6.26 7.15
C SER A 54 4.66 -7.49 7.72
N HIS A 55 4.81 -7.72 9.03
CA HIS A 55 4.09 -8.74 9.80
C HIS A 55 4.30 -10.20 9.38
N ARG A 56 5.44 -10.55 8.78
CA ARG A 56 5.72 -11.96 8.42
C ARG A 56 5.96 -12.79 9.68
N LYS A 57 5.01 -13.65 10.04
CA LYS A 57 5.14 -14.60 11.15
C LYS A 57 5.91 -15.85 10.73
N LEU A 58 6.81 -16.31 11.59
CA LEU A 58 7.55 -17.56 11.48
C LEU A 58 7.35 -18.36 12.77
N ASP A 59 6.88 -19.59 12.65
CA ASP A 59 6.49 -20.42 13.79
C ASP A 59 7.62 -21.37 14.25
N GLY A 60 8.84 -21.20 13.72
CA GLY A 60 10.05 -21.89 14.18
C GLY A 60 10.23 -23.35 13.73
N ALA A 61 9.20 -23.99 13.16
CA ALA A 61 9.22 -25.41 12.83
C ALA A 61 9.41 -25.77 11.34
N SER A 62 9.34 -24.79 10.42
CA SER A 62 9.37 -25.07 8.97
C SER A 62 9.94 -23.92 8.13
N GLN A 63 10.49 -24.29 6.97
CA GLN A 63 10.88 -23.35 5.92
C GLN A 63 9.63 -22.65 5.39
N ALA A 64 9.58 -21.32 5.48
CA ALA A 64 8.52 -20.51 4.89
C ALA A 64 9.01 -19.92 3.57
N THR A 65 8.20 -20.03 2.52
CA THR A 65 8.45 -19.29 1.27
C THR A 65 7.96 -17.85 1.43
N LEU A 66 8.74 -16.90 0.94
CA LEU A 66 8.35 -15.51 0.80
C LEU A 66 8.93 -15.00 -0.52
N ASP A 67 8.05 -14.82 -1.50
CA ASP A 67 8.41 -14.29 -2.79
C ASP A 67 8.32 -12.76 -2.79
N PHE A 68 9.25 -12.15 -3.52
CA PHE A 68 9.28 -10.72 -3.77
C PHE A 68 9.21 -10.50 -5.28
N GLU A 69 8.16 -9.83 -5.74
CA GLU A 69 8.06 -9.30 -7.10
C GLU A 69 8.49 -7.82 -7.08
N MET A 70 9.76 -7.57 -7.42
CA MET A 70 10.33 -6.22 -7.37
C MET A 70 9.92 -5.39 -8.57
N ILE A 71 9.62 -4.11 -8.32
CA ILE A 71 9.20 -3.15 -9.34
C ILE A 71 10.41 -2.34 -9.82
N PRO A 72 10.75 -2.32 -11.12
CA PRO A 72 11.79 -1.45 -11.65
C PRO A 72 11.49 0.03 -11.36
N LYS A 73 12.51 0.85 -11.08
CA LYS A 73 12.34 2.30 -10.91
C LYS A 73 11.96 3.02 -12.21
N SER A 74 12.29 2.42 -13.34
CA SER A 74 12.05 2.97 -14.67
C SER A 74 11.70 1.81 -15.60
N PRO A 75 10.47 1.24 -15.48
CA PRO A 75 10.05 0.14 -16.31
C PRO A 75 9.94 0.58 -17.77
N SER A 76 10.21 -0.34 -18.69
CA SER A 76 9.83 -0.18 -20.10
C SER A 76 8.29 -0.08 -20.23
N PRO A 77 7.75 0.45 -21.34
CA PRO A 77 6.29 0.51 -21.54
C PRO A 77 5.59 -0.85 -21.42
N GLU A 78 6.25 -1.93 -21.86
CA GLU A 78 5.71 -3.30 -21.76
C GLU A 78 5.68 -3.79 -20.31
N GLU A 79 6.77 -3.60 -19.56
CA GLU A 79 6.80 -3.91 -18.12
C GLU A 79 5.77 -3.08 -17.34
N ALA A 80 5.66 -1.78 -17.66
CA ALA A 80 4.73 -0.85 -17.04
C ALA A 80 3.27 -1.34 -17.17
N ALA A 81 2.85 -1.75 -18.37
CA ALA A 81 1.50 -2.26 -18.59
C ALA A 81 1.19 -3.50 -17.72
N ILE A 82 2.15 -4.43 -17.60
CA ILE A 82 2.01 -5.64 -16.76
C ILE A 82 1.97 -5.28 -15.27
N ILE A 83 2.83 -4.35 -14.84
CA ILE A 83 2.87 -3.88 -13.45
C ILE A 83 1.54 -3.19 -13.09
N ASP A 84 1.02 -2.34 -13.97
CA ASP A 84 -0.22 -1.60 -13.75
C ASP A 84 -1.41 -2.54 -13.63
N GLU A 85 -1.52 -3.52 -14.55
CA GLU A 85 -2.57 -4.55 -14.50
C GLU A 85 -2.51 -5.34 -13.18
N LYS A 86 -1.31 -5.73 -12.73
CA LYS A 86 -1.11 -6.48 -11.49
C LYS A 86 -1.42 -5.66 -10.23
N MET A 87 -1.09 -4.37 -10.23
CA MET A 87 -1.14 -3.52 -9.03
C MET A 87 -2.50 -2.84 -8.83
N ILE A 88 -3.10 -2.35 -9.91
CA ILE A 88 -4.34 -1.55 -9.88
C ILE A 88 -5.55 -2.43 -10.20
N GLY A 89 -5.35 -3.61 -10.82
CA GLY A 89 -6.43 -4.44 -11.34
C GLY A 89 -7.08 -3.83 -12.59
N PRO A 90 -8.13 -4.44 -13.16
CA PRO A 90 -8.85 -3.83 -14.27
C PRO A 90 -9.35 -2.45 -13.82
N SER A 91 -8.96 -1.42 -14.56
CA SER A 91 -9.42 -0.04 -14.42
C SER A 91 -10.90 -0.01 -14.07
N GLN A 92 -11.23 0.72 -12.99
CA GLN A 92 -12.57 0.97 -12.45
C GLN A 92 -13.66 0.81 -13.51
N GLU A 93 -14.65 -0.06 -13.25
CA GLU A 93 -15.90 -0.01 -14.02
C GLU A 93 -16.41 1.44 -14.03
N PRO A 94 -16.98 1.91 -15.14
CA PRO A 94 -17.48 3.27 -15.22
C PRO A 94 -18.43 3.52 -14.06
N LEU A 95 -18.19 4.63 -13.33
CA LEU A 95 -18.98 5.08 -12.18
C LEU A 95 -20.46 4.75 -12.40
N ASP A 96 -21.03 3.91 -11.55
CA ASP A 96 -22.41 3.46 -11.76
C ASP A 96 -23.38 4.66 -11.58
N GLU A 97 -24.59 4.57 -12.13
CA GLU A 97 -25.58 5.65 -12.01
C GLU A 97 -25.96 5.96 -10.53
N ARG A 98 -25.70 5.04 -9.59
CA ARG A 98 -25.95 5.22 -8.15
C ARG A 98 -24.83 6.02 -7.47
N GLU A 99 -23.58 5.86 -7.90
CA GLU A 99 -22.44 6.70 -7.53
C GLU A 99 -22.60 8.09 -8.16
N GLY A 100 -23.05 8.17 -9.41
CA GLY A 100 -23.50 9.42 -10.05
C GLY A 100 -24.62 10.13 -9.27
N ALA A 101 -25.57 9.37 -8.72
CA ALA A 101 -26.61 9.90 -7.84
C ALA A 101 -26.09 10.26 -6.43
N MET A 102 -25.00 9.64 -5.97
CA MET A 102 -24.29 9.99 -4.73
C MET A 102 -23.54 11.32 -4.88
N LEU A 103 -22.93 11.58 -6.05
CA LEU A 103 -22.35 12.87 -6.43
C LEU A 103 -23.41 13.99 -6.52
N ALA A 104 -24.67 13.63 -6.80
CA ALA A 104 -25.81 14.56 -6.83
C ALA A 104 -26.43 14.83 -5.45
N ARG A 105 -26.14 14.01 -4.44
CA ARG A 105 -26.39 14.40 -3.04
C ARG A 105 -25.34 15.44 -2.71
N SER A 106 -25.79 16.65 -2.37
CA SER A 106 -24.92 17.73 -1.89
C SER A 106 -23.81 17.13 -1.03
N TYR A 107 -22.55 17.26 -1.44
CA TYR A 107 -21.40 16.87 -0.63
C TYR A 107 -21.62 17.46 0.75
N GLY A 108 -22.10 16.64 1.69
CA GLY A 108 -22.27 17.09 3.05
C GLY A 108 -20.88 17.51 3.47
N LEU A 109 -20.71 18.79 3.80
CA LEU A 109 -19.44 19.28 4.31
C LEU A 109 -19.04 18.31 5.41
N SER A 110 -17.88 17.68 5.26
CA SER A 110 -17.34 16.89 6.35
C SER A 110 -17.23 17.80 7.56
N SER A 111 -17.65 17.33 8.73
CA SER A 111 -17.36 18.05 9.98
C SER A 111 -15.90 17.88 10.40
N VAL A 112 -15.12 17.09 9.66
CA VAL A 112 -13.71 16.83 9.92
C VAL A 112 -12.89 18.02 9.44
N ALA A 113 -12.25 18.72 10.38
CA ALA A 113 -11.33 19.82 10.10
C ALA A 113 -9.89 19.31 9.88
N ASP A 114 -9.51 18.25 10.60
CA ASP A 114 -8.16 17.69 10.64
C ASP A 114 -8.19 16.16 10.54
N PRO A 115 -7.20 15.54 9.86
CA PRO A 115 -7.11 14.08 9.80
C PRO A 115 -6.87 13.50 11.20
N PRO A 116 -7.52 12.38 11.57
CA PRO A 116 -7.25 11.71 12.83
C PRO A 116 -5.83 11.12 12.83
N ALA A 117 -5.20 11.06 14.01
CA ALA A 117 -3.86 10.48 14.15
C ALA A 117 -3.82 8.97 13.86
N THR A 118 -4.93 8.28 14.15
CA THR A 118 -5.09 6.84 14.00
C THR A 118 -6.38 6.51 13.28
N ILE A 119 -6.43 5.33 12.67
CA ILE A 119 -7.59 4.78 11.99
C ILE A 119 -7.79 3.31 12.41
N ARG A 120 -9.05 2.91 12.59
CA ARG A 120 -9.44 1.53 12.92
C ARG A 120 -9.77 0.80 11.62
N VAL A 121 -9.01 -0.24 11.31
CA VAL A 121 -9.11 -0.99 10.06
C VAL A 121 -9.69 -2.36 10.36
N LEU A 122 -10.79 -2.71 9.69
CA LEU A 122 -11.35 -4.05 9.69
C LEU A 122 -10.51 -4.93 8.75
N MET A 123 -9.89 -5.96 9.33
CA MET A 123 -9.01 -6.90 8.64
C MET A 123 -9.82 -8.07 8.04
N PRO A 124 -9.25 -8.81 7.07
CA PRO A 124 -9.93 -9.95 6.45
C PRO A 124 -10.28 -11.12 7.40
N ASP A 125 -9.67 -11.18 8.59
CA ASP A 125 -9.96 -12.17 9.64
C ASP A 125 -10.95 -11.65 10.70
N ASP A 126 -11.72 -10.62 10.34
CA ASP A 126 -12.71 -9.92 11.18
C ASP A 126 -12.12 -9.24 12.43
N THR A 127 -10.79 -9.13 12.52
CA THR A 127 -10.14 -8.37 13.59
C THR A 127 -10.10 -6.88 13.27
N VAL A 128 -10.13 -6.04 14.31
CA VAL A 128 -9.94 -4.59 14.18
C VAL A 128 -8.54 -4.23 14.61
N VAL A 129 -7.76 -3.64 13.69
CA VAL A 129 -6.40 -3.17 13.95
C VAL A 129 -6.39 -1.65 13.95
N VAL A 130 -5.78 -1.07 14.98
CA VAL A 130 -5.55 0.39 15.06
C VAL A 130 -4.18 0.70 14.46
N LEU A 131 -4.17 1.47 13.38
CA LEU A 131 -2.95 1.94 12.71
C LEU A 131 -2.82 3.46 12.87
N SER A 132 -1.60 3.99 12.77
CA SER A 132 -1.47 5.42 12.48
C SER A 132 -2.00 5.70 11.06
N MET A 133 -2.51 6.91 10.84
CA MET A 133 -3.02 7.29 9.52
C MET A 133 -2.00 7.05 8.40
N ASP A 134 -0.73 7.40 8.63
CA ASP A 134 0.31 7.20 7.62
C ASP A 134 0.67 5.72 7.42
N GLU A 135 0.66 4.88 8.46
CA GLU A 135 0.89 3.44 8.28
C GLU A 135 -0.23 2.80 7.45
N TYR A 136 -1.48 3.22 7.67
CA TYR A 136 -2.59 2.81 6.82
C TYR A 136 -2.37 3.26 5.37
N LEU A 137 -2.02 4.53 5.13
CA LEU A 137 -1.83 5.05 3.78
C LEU A 137 -0.65 4.41 3.04
N LYS A 138 0.40 3.96 3.74
CA LYS A 138 1.52 3.22 3.14
C LYS A 138 1.08 1.89 2.52
N GLY A 139 0.02 1.28 3.05
CA GLY A 139 -0.61 0.10 2.44
C GLY A 139 -1.68 0.42 1.39
N VAL A 140 -2.26 1.63 1.40
CA VAL A 140 -3.26 2.06 0.39
C VAL A 140 -2.61 2.54 -0.90
N VAL A 141 -1.72 3.54 -0.81
CA VAL A 141 -1.20 4.28 -1.97
C VAL A 141 -0.64 3.37 -3.07
N PRO A 142 0.12 2.29 -2.79
CA PRO A 142 0.63 1.39 -3.81
C PRO A 142 -0.42 0.71 -4.69
N HIS A 143 -1.67 0.56 -4.21
CA HIS A 143 -2.76 -0.10 -4.96
C HIS A 143 -3.57 0.87 -5.81
N GLU A 144 -3.50 2.15 -5.50
CA GLU A 144 -4.12 3.21 -6.29
C GLU A 144 -3.16 3.73 -7.37
N MET A 145 -1.87 3.73 -7.05
CA MET A 145 -0.82 4.23 -7.93
C MET A 145 0.44 3.37 -7.88
N PRO A 146 0.94 2.89 -9.03
CA PRO A 146 2.14 2.09 -9.11
C PRO A 146 3.36 2.84 -8.53
N PRO A 147 4.19 2.19 -7.69
CA PRO A 147 5.31 2.83 -7.01
C PRO A 147 6.37 3.49 -7.90
N TYR A 148 6.38 3.22 -9.21
CA TYR A 148 7.31 3.83 -10.17
C TYR A 148 6.79 5.15 -10.77
N TRP A 149 5.54 5.55 -10.49
CA TRP A 149 4.96 6.80 -10.99
C TRP A 149 5.69 8.05 -10.44
N PRO A 150 5.54 9.21 -11.10
CA PRO A 150 6.18 10.45 -10.68
C PRO A 150 5.88 10.81 -9.23
N THR A 151 6.90 11.30 -8.50
CA THR A 151 6.80 11.57 -7.07
C THR A 151 5.68 12.54 -6.70
N GLU A 152 5.44 13.58 -7.50
CA GLU A 152 4.34 14.52 -7.24
C GLU A 152 2.96 13.89 -7.42
N ALA A 153 2.82 12.93 -8.34
CA ALA A 153 1.58 12.20 -8.51
C ALA A 153 1.31 11.29 -7.30
N LEU A 154 2.34 10.59 -6.81
CA LEU A 154 2.24 9.79 -5.57
C LEU A 154 1.90 10.66 -4.36
N ARG A 155 2.44 11.87 -4.26
CA ARG A 155 2.10 12.84 -3.19
C ARG A 155 0.65 13.31 -3.29
N ALA A 156 0.17 13.62 -4.49
CA ALA A 156 -1.21 14.01 -4.71
C ALA A 156 -2.18 12.89 -4.28
N GLN A 157 -1.89 11.64 -4.65
CA GLN A 157 -2.70 10.50 -4.23
C GLN A 157 -2.63 10.25 -2.73
N ALA A 158 -1.48 10.43 -2.08
CA ALA A 158 -1.39 10.33 -0.62
C ALA A 158 -2.31 11.35 0.07
N VAL A 159 -2.41 12.58 -0.45
CA VAL A 159 -3.35 13.60 0.06
C VAL A 159 -4.80 13.22 -0.20
N ALA A 160 -5.11 12.73 -1.41
CA ALA A 160 -6.47 12.28 -1.76
C ALA A 160 -6.92 11.11 -0.88
N ALA A 161 -6.11 10.06 -0.78
CA ALA A 161 -6.38 8.88 0.04
C ALA A 161 -6.52 9.23 1.52
N ARG A 162 -5.71 10.16 2.06
CA ARG A 162 -5.86 10.66 3.43
C ARG A 162 -7.17 11.40 3.64
N SER A 163 -7.59 12.20 2.67
CA SER A 163 -8.85 12.97 2.75
C SER A 163 -10.05 12.04 2.76
N TYR A 164 -10.06 11.00 1.89
CA TYR A 164 -11.06 9.94 1.93
C TYR A 164 -11.08 9.22 3.29
N ALA A 165 -9.94 8.70 3.73
CA ALA A 165 -9.82 7.94 4.98
C ALA A 165 -10.25 8.76 6.21
N SER A 166 -9.99 10.07 6.21
CA SER A 166 -10.37 10.98 7.30
C SER A 166 -11.88 11.22 7.38
N THR A 167 -12.63 11.03 6.30
CA THR A 167 -14.06 11.33 6.23
C THR A 167 -14.94 10.09 6.14
N ARG A 168 -14.34 8.91 5.99
CA ARG A 168 -15.05 7.64 5.89
C ARG A 168 -15.41 7.09 7.28
N SER A 169 -16.61 6.52 7.39
CA SER A 169 -17.07 5.80 8.58
C SER A 169 -18.01 4.67 8.13
N ALA A 170 -17.43 3.60 7.61
CA ALA A 170 -18.17 2.56 6.90
C ALA A 170 -18.53 1.34 7.75
N HIS A 171 -17.77 1.07 8.82
CA HIS A 171 -17.84 -0.19 9.59
C HIS A 171 -18.04 0.06 11.09
N LEU A 172 -18.89 1.04 11.44
CA LEU A 172 -19.09 1.47 12.82
C LEU A 172 -19.73 0.37 13.69
N GLU A 173 -20.53 -0.53 13.10
CA GLU A 173 -21.15 -1.66 13.80
C GLU A 173 -20.12 -2.71 14.20
N GLU A 174 -19.07 -2.86 13.39
CA GLU A 174 -17.91 -3.73 13.60
C GLU A 174 -16.82 -3.03 14.44
N GLY A 175 -17.02 -1.76 14.80
CA GLY A 175 -16.06 -0.97 15.57
C GLY A 175 -14.87 -0.45 14.77
N ALA A 176 -14.96 -0.43 13.43
CA ALA A 176 -13.92 0.05 12.52
C ALA A 176 -14.36 1.29 11.71
N ASP A 177 -13.39 2.03 11.16
CA ASP A 177 -13.63 3.20 10.33
C ASP A 177 -13.68 2.81 8.84
N VAL A 178 -12.77 1.92 8.42
CA VAL A 178 -12.57 1.44 7.04
C VAL A 178 -12.26 -0.07 7.02
N CYS A 179 -12.33 -0.70 5.84
CA CYS A 179 -11.85 -2.06 5.59
C CYS A 179 -10.76 -2.08 4.51
N THR A 180 -10.13 -3.24 4.29
CA THR A 180 -8.98 -3.41 3.36
C THR A 180 -9.36 -3.74 1.91
N THR A 181 -10.65 -3.67 1.56
CA THR A 181 -11.16 -4.08 0.24
C THR A 181 -11.64 -2.88 -0.57
N THR A 182 -12.05 -3.13 -1.83
CA THR A 182 -12.63 -2.11 -2.71
C THR A 182 -13.91 -1.46 -2.16
N HIS A 183 -14.53 -2.01 -1.11
CA HIS A 183 -15.63 -1.35 -0.40
C HIS A 183 -15.20 -0.03 0.27
N CYS A 184 -13.92 0.07 0.66
CA CYS A 184 -13.31 1.29 1.17
C CYS A 184 -12.11 1.67 0.29
N GLN A 185 -10.93 1.14 0.60
CA GLN A 185 -9.72 1.26 -0.21
C GLN A 185 -8.94 -0.05 -0.12
N VAL A 186 -8.35 -0.47 -1.23
CA VAL A 186 -7.52 -1.67 -1.23
C VAL A 186 -6.28 -1.40 -0.37
N TRP A 187 -6.01 -2.28 0.59
CA TRP A 187 -4.89 -2.16 1.50
C TRP A 187 -4.13 -3.49 1.59
N ASN A 188 -2.80 -3.44 1.59
CA ASN A 188 -1.96 -4.59 1.91
C ASN A 188 -0.77 -4.22 2.83
N ALA A 189 -0.11 -5.24 3.37
CA ALA A 189 1.06 -5.09 4.25
C ALA A 189 2.41 -4.96 3.50
N ILE A 190 2.38 -4.77 2.18
CA ILE A 190 3.56 -4.62 1.32
C ILE A 190 3.77 -3.14 1.05
N HIS A 191 4.87 -2.62 1.56
CA HIS A 191 5.22 -1.21 1.43
C HIS A 191 6.30 -1.02 0.37
N TYR A 192 6.34 0.16 -0.23
CA TYR A 192 7.33 0.54 -1.22
C TYR A 192 7.96 1.88 -0.86
N ASP A 193 9.28 1.97 -0.97
CA ASP A 193 10.05 3.14 -0.54
C ASP A 193 9.57 4.48 -1.16
N THR A 194 9.07 4.44 -2.40
CA THR A 194 8.63 5.64 -3.14
C THR A 194 7.27 6.12 -2.67
N THR A 195 6.32 5.21 -2.46
CA THR A 195 4.99 5.53 -1.92
C THR A 195 5.08 5.91 -0.45
N ASP A 196 5.92 5.22 0.34
CA ASP A 196 6.15 5.53 1.76
C ASP A 196 6.69 6.95 1.92
N ARG A 197 7.69 7.33 1.11
CA ARG A 197 8.21 8.71 1.10
C ARG A 197 7.16 9.73 0.69
N ALA A 198 6.24 9.40 -0.22
CA ALA A 198 5.17 10.30 -0.62
C ALA A 198 4.15 10.52 0.52
N VAL A 199 3.81 9.45 1.24
CA VAL A 199 2.97 9.51 2.45
C VAL A 199 3.66 10.35 3.53
N ASP A 200 4.91 10.04 3.86
CA ASP A 200 5.68 10.73 4.90
C ASP A 200 5.85 12.23 4.57
N TYR A 201 6.13 12.56 3.31
CA TYR A 201 6.29 13.96 2.88
C TYR A 201 4.99 14.76 2.96
N THR A 202 3.84 14.09 2.86
CA THR A 202 2.51 14.72 2.92
C THR A 202 1.84 14.49 4.28
N HIS A 203 2.60 14.17 5.32
CA HIS A 203 2.08 13.91 6.67
C HIS A 203 1.08 14.98 7.11
N GLY A 204 -0.13 14.55 7.48
CA GLY A 204 -1.19 15.44 7.96
C GLY A 204 -1.80 16.37 6.90
N ILE A 205 -1.37 16.31 5.63
CA ILE A 205 -1.91 17.15 4.55
C ILE A 205 -3.16 16.48 3.97
N VAL A 206 -4.25 17.25 3.94
CA VAL A 206 -5.57 16.89 3.42
C VAL A 206 -6.09 18.01 2.51
N ALA A 207 -6.95 17.66 1.55
CA ALA A 207 -7.63 18.64 0.72
C ALA A 207 -8.84 19.21 1.46
N ARG A 208 -9.04 20.54 1.38
CA ARG A 208 -10.09 21.24 2.13
C ARG A 208 -10.92 22.17 1.25
N TYR A 209 -12.20 22.32 1.59
CA TYR A 209 -13.10 23.33 1.07
C TYR A 209 -13.94 23.91 2.21
N GLY A 210 -13.97 25.24 2.34
CA GLY A 210 -14.72 25.90 3.42
C GLY A 210 -14.20 25.60 4.83
N GLY A 211 -12.94 25.20 4.98
CA GLY A 211 -12.34 24.81 6.27
C GLY A 211 -12.52 23.33 6.64
N SER A 212 -13.37 22.60 5.92
CA SER A 212 -13.62 21.17 6.08
C SER A 212 -12.80 20.34 5.11
N VAL A 213 -12.41 19.13 5.53
CA VAL A 213 -11.82 18.13 4.64
C VAL A 213 -12.85 17.71 3.59
N ILE A 214 -12.44 17.65 2.32
CA ILE A 214 -13.33 17.20 1.26
C ILE A 214 -13.47 15.67 1.28
N TYR A 215 -14.59 15.18 0.78
CA TYR A 215 -14.70 13.78 0.38
C TYR A 215 -14.02 13.65 -0.99
N ALA A 216 -12.96 12.84 -1.07
CA ALA A 216 -12.09 12.70 -2.24
C ALA A 216 -12.20 11.30 -2.84
#